data_AF-A0A4Y2WVD6-F1
#
_entry.id   AF-A0A4Y2WVD6-F1
#
_cell.length_a   1.000
_cell.length_b   1.000
_cell.length_c   1.000
_cell.angle_alpha   90.00
_cell.angle_beta   90.00
_cell.angle_gamma   90.00
#
_symmetry.space_group_name_H-M   'P 1'
#
loop_
_entity.id
_entity.type
_entity.pdbx_description
1 polymer ?
#
loop_
_entity_poly.entity_id
_entity_poly.type
_entity_poly.pdbx_seq_one_letter_code
_entity_poly.pdbx_strand_id
1 'polypeptide(L)'
;KDRIFVFSTTEITVTESTTAEEESAQKLSNDSCVIEKTVLWRTFKTFVFLICLIFLIFQSVEFFNIYCTYPTNIVQESTVIRDYKMPATTLCFRNTISTEKFCSENPDLCEKPSNLEEFCKKYPFYCKGNTSMSMIPMMGYYTNYSKKVEEISQRYLLNGSLDDPDLFEKDRYGSNLYEE
;
A
#
# COMPACT_ATOMS: atom_id res chain seq x y z
N LYS A 1 18.04 11.39 9.06
CA LYS A 1 18.73 11.98 10.25
C LYS A 1 20.14 11.45 10.17
N ASP A 2 20.95 12.12 9.34
CA ASP A 2 22.08 11.49 8.69
C ASP A 2 23.35 11.84 9.46
N ARG A 3 24.09 10.80 9.88
CA ARG A 3 25.38 10.97 10.54
C ARG A 3 26.48 10.86 9.49
N ILE A 4 26.96 12.01 9.03
CA ILE A 4 28.22 12.13 8.29
C ILE A 4 29.34 12.09 9.32
N PHE A 5 30.21 11.08 9.25
CA PHE A 5 31.44 11.03 10.04
C PHE A 5 32.55 11.78 9.28
N VAL A 6 32.93 12.95 9.82
CA VAL A 6 34.09 13.73 9.37
C VAL A 6 35.31 13.30 10.19
N PHE A 7 36.36 12.81 9.53
CA PHE A 7 37.65 12.53 10.16
C PHE A 7 38.55 13.76 10.03
N SER A 8 39.01 14.31 11.16
CA SER A 8 39.96 15.42 11.21
C SER A 8 41.38 14.87 11.31
N THR A 9 42.27 15.26 10.40
CA THR A 9 43.67 14.83 10.36
C THR A 9 44.52 15.76 11.22
N THR A 10 45.16 15.24 12.26
CA THR A 10 46.15 15.98 13.06
C THR A 10 47.52 15.93 12.37
N GLU A 11 48.10 17.10 12.10
CA GLU A 11 49.46 17.27 11.56
C GLU A 11 50.52 16.79 12.57
N ILE A 12 51.51 16.03 12.08
CA ILE A 12 52.71 15.67 12.84
C ILE A 12 53.83 16.59 12.34
N THR A 13 54.31 17.49 13.20
CA THR A 13 55.47 18.34 12.96
C THR A 13 56.77 17.57 13.23
N VAL A 14 57.63 17.51 12.22
CA VAL A 14 59.01 17.01 12.30
C VAL A 14 59.93 18.23 12.43
N THR A 15 60.76 18.25 13.48
CA THR A 15 61.87 19.20 13.61
C THR A 15 63.17 18.40 13.76
N GLU A 16 64.05 18.51 12.78
CA GLU A 16 65.41 17.96 12.75
C GLU A 16 66.42 19.04 13.18
N SER A 17 67.42 18.71 14.01
CA SER A 17 68.86 18.83 13.68
C SER A 17 69.83 18.95 14.89
N THR A 18 70.89 18.13 14.83
CA THR A 18 72.32 18.28 15.31
C THR A 18 72.61 18.32 16.83
N THR A 19 73.64 17.69 17.42
CA THR A 19 75.07 17.60 17.04
C THR A 19 75.85 16.56 17.90
N ALA A 20 76.86 15.91 17.29
CA ALA A 20 78.11 15.26 17.78
C ALA A 20 78.29 14.75 19.24
N GLU A 21 78.57 13.44 19.41
CA GLU A 21 79.84 12.84 19.92
C GLU A 21 79.65 11.35 20.33
N GLU A 22 80.76 10.61 20.29
CA GLU A 22 81.00 9.22 20.78
C GLU A 22 80.59 8.03 19.90
N GLU A 23 81.45 7.78 18.90
CA GLU A 23 81.79 6.44 18.43
C GLU A 23 82.49 5.63 19.54
N SER A 24 81.95 4.49 19.96
CA SER A 24 82.77 3.24 20.13
C SER A 24 81.97 2.01 20.61
N ALA A 25 80.76 2.16 21.16
CA ALA A 25 80.01 1.02 21.71
C ALA A 25 78.77 0.57 20.92
N GLN A 26 78.44 1.23 19.81
CA GLN A 26 77.08 1.19 19.23
C GLN A 26 76.91 0.30 17.99
N LYS A 27 77.84 -0.60 17.68
CA LYS A 27 77.78 -1.38 16.43
C LYS A 27 76.95 -2.67 16.50
N LEU A 28 76.52 -3.11 17.69
CA LEU A 28 75.82 -4.39 17.88
C LEU A 28 74.32 -4.27 18.20
N SER A 29 73.80 -3.06 18.46
CA SER A 29 72.40 -2.83 18.90
C SER A 29 71.47 -2.28 17.79
N ASN A 30 72.02 -1.70 16.73
CA ASN A 30 71.23 -0.93 15.76
C ASN A 30 70.42 -1.81 14.79
N ASP A 31 70.90 -3.02 14.45
CA ASP A 31 70.20 -3.88 13.48
C ASP A 31 68.94 -4.53 14.06
N SER A 32 68.94 -4.89 15.34
CA SER A 32 67.76 -5.47 16.01
C SER A 32 66.61 -4.46 16.12
N CYS A 33 66.92 -3.20 16.43
CA CYS A 33 65.93 -2.13 16.58
C CYS A 33 65.32 -1.69 15.24
N VAL A 34 66.10 -1.71 14.15
CA VAL A 34 65.62 -1.38 12.80
C VAL A 34 64.75 -2.51 12.21
N ILE A 35 65.12 -3.77 12.47
CA ILE A 35 64.31 -4.93 12.05
C ILE A 35 62.95 -4.94 12.78
N GLU A 36 62.92 -4.65 14.10
CA GLU A 36 61.66 -4.55 14.84
C GLU A 36 60.74 -3.43 14.31
N LYS A 37 61.27 -2.23 14.05
CA LYS A 37 60.46 -1.11 13.53
C LYS A 37 59.84 -1.40 12.17
N THR A 38 60.57 -2.07 11.26
CA THR A 38 60.03 -2.42 9.94
C THR A 38 58.95 -3.51 10.02
N VAL A 39 59.10 -4.47 10.93
CA VAL A 39 58.10 -5.53 11.18
C VAL A 39 56.85 -4.96 11.85
N LEU A 40 56.98 -4.07 12.84
CA LEU A 40 55.86 -3.40 13.49
C LEU A 40 55.08 -2.51 12.50
N TRP A 41 55.77 -1.75 11.67
CA TRP A 41 55.15 -0.91 10.65
C TRP A 41 54.39 -1.73 9.60
N ARG A 42 54.97 -2.85 9.15
CA ARG A 42 54.33 -3.78 8.21
C ARG A 42 53.08 -4.42 8.82
N THR A 43 53.14 -4.78 10.10
CA THR A 43 52.02 -5.40 10.83
C THR A 43 50.91 -4.38 11.06
N PHE A 44 51.24 -3.15 11.45
CA PHE A 44 50.28 -2.05 11.59
C PHE A 44 49.57 -1.74 10.26
N LYS A 45 50.32 -1.63 9.17
CA LYS A 45 49.75 -1.41 7.82
C LYS A 45 48.79 -2.53 7.42
N THR A 46 49.11 -3.77 7.79
CA THR A 46 48.25 -4.94 7.54
C THR A 46 47.00 -4.88 8.41
N PHE A 47 47.12 -4.52 9.68
CA PHE A 47 45.99 -4.41 10.60
C PHE A 47 45.01 -3.31 10.17
N VAL A 48 45.51 -2.14 9.76
CA VAL A 48 44.68 -1.07 9.19
C VAL A 48 43.96 -1.55 7.94
N PHE A 49 44.65 -2.26 7.04
CA PHE A 49 44.03 -2.83 5.84
C PHE A 49 42.93 -3.85 6.17
N LEU A 50 43.15 -4.73 7.15
CA LEU A 50 42.15 -5.69 7.60
C LEU A 50 40.92 -4.99 8.21
N ILE A 51 41.12 -3.97 9.03
CA ILE A 51 40.03 -3.15 9.58
C ILE A 51 39.23 -2.51 8.44
N CYS A 52 39.90 -1.90 7.46
CA CYS A 52 39.25 -1.31 6.30
C CYS A 52 38.45 -2.35 5.50
N LEU A 53 38.99 -3.55 5.27
CA LEU A 53 38.28 -4.63 4.58
C LEU A 53 37.02 -5.06 5.33
N ILE A 54 37.08 -5.19 6.65
CA ILE A 54 35.91 -5.55 7.46
C ILE A 54 34.81 -4.50 7.31
N PHE A 55 35.15 -3.21 7.40
CA PHE A 55 34.18 -2.14 7.20
C PHE A 55 33.57 -2.13 5.79
N LEU A 56 34.38 -2.40 4.75
CA LEU A 56 33.90 -2.51 3.37
C LEU A 56 32.92 -3.67 3.19
N ILE A 57 33.23 -4.84 3.77
CA ILE A 57 32.35 -6.01 3.71
C ILE A 57 31.04 -5.72 4.45
N PHE A 58 31.12 -5.11 5.64
CA PHE A 58 29.93 -4.77 6.43
C PHE A 58 28.98 -3.83 5.68
N GLN A 59 29.51 -2.73 5.12
CA GLN A 59 28.73 -1.81 4.31
C GLN A 59 28.11 -2.51 3.09
N SER A 60 28.89 -3.38 2.43
CA SER A 60 28.41 -4.12 1.26
C SER A 60 27.22 -5.04 1.58
N VAL A 61 27.24 -5.71 2.74
CA VAL A 61 26.12 -6.57 3.19
C VAL A 61 24.87 -5.75 3.49
N GLU A 62 25.00 -4.59 4.15
CA GLU A 62 23.86 -3.70 4.39
C GLU A 62 23.22 -3.23 3.08
N PHE A 63 24.03 -2.79 2.11
CA PHE A 63 23.54 -2.40 0.79
C PHE A 63 22.89 -3.58 0.05
N PHE A 64 23.45 -4.79 0.14
CA PHE A 64 22.88 -5.98 -0.49
C PHE A 64 21.52 -6.35 0.13
N ASN A 65 21.37 -6.22 1.44
CA ASN A 65 20.11 -6.47 2.13
C ASN A 65 19.01 -5.48 1.73
N ILE A 66 19.37 -4.19 1.61
CA ILE A 66 18.47 -3.15 1.09
C ILE A 66 18.10 -3.43 -0.37
N TYR A 67 19.05 -3.90 -1.19
CA TYR A 67 18.78 -4.27 -2.58
C TYR A 67 17.80 -5.45 -2.69
N CYS A 68 18.02 -6.52 -1.91
CA CYS A 68 17.17 -7.71 -1.92
C CYS A 68 15.75 -7.47 -1.39
N THR A 69 15.55 -6.43 -0.58
CA THR A 69 14.22 -6.07 -0.06
C THR A 69 13.40 -5.25 -1.07
N TYR A 70 13.95 -4.91 -2.24
CA TYR A 70 13.31 -4.14 -3.31
C TYR A 70 12.40 -3.01 -2.79
N PRO A 71 12.92 -2.09 -1.94
CA PRO A 71 12.10 -1.00 -1.45
C PRO A 71 11.73 -0.08 -2.61
N THR A 72 10.46 -0.13 -3.03
CA THR A 72 9.93 0.77 -4.04
C THR A 72 9.67 2.12 -3.39
N ASN A 73 10.46 3.14 -3.76
CA ASN A 73 10.14 4.52 -3.41
C ASN A 73 9.06 5.04 -4.36
N ILE A 74 7.83 5.18 -3.86
CA ILE A 74 6.76 5.83 -4.62
C ILE A 74 6.91 7.33 -4.43
N VAL A 75 7.47 8.00 -5.44
CA VAL A 75 7.48 9.47 -5.48
C VAL A 75 6.12 9.93 -5.94
N GLN A 76 5.35 10.57 -5.05
CA GLN A 76 4.06 11.15 -5.39
C GLN A 76 4.26 12.61 -5.82
N GLU A 77 4.15 12.86 -7.12
CA GLU A 77 4.08 14.21 -7.66
C GLU A 77 2.61 14.56 -7.95
N SER A 78 2.10 15.60 -7.31
CA SER A 78 0.77 16.14 -7.61
C SER A 78 0.87 17.16 -8.73
N THR A 79 0.48 16.77 -9.94
CA THR A 79 0.33 17.70 -11.06
C THR A 79 -1.14 18.09 -11.21
N VAL A 80 -1.40 19.38 -11.43
CA VAL A 80 -2.74 19.86 -11.78
C VAL A 80 -2.91 19.68 -13.29
N ILE A 81 -3.46 18.53 -13.67
CA ILE A 81 -3.76 18.21 -15.08
C ILE A 81 -5.04 18.95 -15.49
N ARG A 82 -4.98 19.74 -16.56
CA ARG A 82 -6.15 20.50 -17.07
C ARG A 82 -7.18 19.60 -17.76
N ASP A 83 -6.70 18.51 -18.37
CA ASP A 83 -7.53 17.53 -19.06
C ASP A 83 -7.58 16.23 -18.26
N TYR A 84 -8.73 15.96 -17.61
CA TYR A 84 -8.94 14.72 -16.87
C TYR A 84 -9.98 13.85 -17.59
N LYS A 85 -9.71 12.55 -17.66
CA LYS A 85 -10.71 11.58 -18.09
C LYS A 85 -11.75 11.47 -17.00
N MET A 86 -13.01 11.74 -17.33
CA MET A 86 -14.10 11.61 -16.37
C MET A 86 -14.21 10.12 -15.95
N PRO A 87 -14.21 9.81 -14.64
CA PRO A 87 -14.38 8.43 -14.20
C PRO A 87 -15.79 7.98 -14.54
N ALA A 88 -15.96 6.67 -14.71
CA ALA A 88 -17.29 6.08 -14.77
C ALA A 88 -18.00 6.35 -13.44
N THR A 89 -19.16 6.98 -13.49
CA THR A 89 -20.01 7.22 -12.32
C THR A 89 -21.16 6.22 -12.35
N THR A 90 -21.20 5.33 -11.36
CA THR A 90 -22.31 4.39 -11.19
C THR A 90 -23.30 4.95 -10.18
N LEU A 91 -24.56 5.12 -10.59
CA LEU A 91 -25.66 5.57 -9.73
C LEU A 91 -26.57 4.38 -9.41
N CYS A 92 -26.73 4.08 -8.12
CA CYS A 92 -27.62 3.01 -7.66
C CYS A 92 -28.80 3.60 -6.89
N PHE A 93 -30.01 3.12 -7.20
CA PHE A 93 -31.17 3.38 -6.37
C PHE A 93 -31.13 2.49 -5.14
N ARG A 94 -31.43 3.07 -3.96
CA ARG A 94 -31.51 2.30 -2.71
C ARG A 94 -32.65 1.28 -2.70
N ASN A 95 -33.67 1.51 -3.52
CA ASN A 95 -34.79 0.59 -3.68
C ASN A 95 -34.46 -0.40 -4.78
N THR A 96 -34.27 -1.65 -4.39
CA THR A 96 -33.84 -2.68 -5.34
C THR A 96 -34.98 -3.26 -6.17
N ILE A 97 -36.24 -3.03 -5.76
CA ILE A 97 -37.43 -3.52 -6.47
C ILE A 97 -38.42 -2.37 -6.61
N SER A 98 -38.99 -2.20 -7.80
CA SER A 98 -40.09 -1.27 -8.01
C SER A 98 -41.33 -1.74 -7.24
N THR A 99 -41.87 -0.86 -6.39
CA THR A 99 -43.09 -1.11 -5.61
C THR A 99 -44.27 -1.49 -6.50
N GLU A 100 -44.41 -0.81 -7.64
CA GLU A 100 -45.48 -1.07 -8.61
C GLU A 100 -45.38 -2.48 -9.19
N LYS A 101 -44.17 -2.88 -9.62
CA LYS A 101 -43.92 -4.22 -10.16
C LYS A 101 -44.17 -5.29 -9.10
N PHE A 102 -43.65 -5.08 -7.89
CA PHE A 102 -43.81 -6.03 -6.79
C PHE A 102 -45.29 -6.25 -6.44
N CYS A 103 -46.06 -5.17 -6.29
CA CYS A 103 -47.48 -5.27 -5.93
C CYS A 103 -48.38 -5.74 -7.08
N SER A 104 -47.94 -5.58 -8.34
CA SER A 104 -48.62 -6.19 -9.49
C SER A 104 -48.47 -7.71 -9.51
N GLU A 105 -47.30 -8.21 -9.14
CA GLU A 105 -46.99 -9.65 -9.11
C GLU A 105 -47.46 -10.33 -7.80
N ASN A 106 -47.49 -9.58 -6.68
CA ASN A 106 -47.83 -10.08 -5.34
C ASN A 106 -48.82 -9.14 -4.64
N PRO A 107 -50.09 -9.03 -5.12
CA PRO A 107 -51.06 -8.07 -4.58
C PRO A 107 -51.48 -8.37 -3.14
N ASP A 108 -51.43 -9.63 -2.71
CA ASP A 108 -51.76 -10.10 -1.35
C ASP A 108 -50.73 -9.67 -0.30
N LEU A 109 -49.54 -9.24 -0.74
CA LEU A 109 -48.43 -8.83 0.10
C LEU A 109 -48.22 -7.32 0.14
N CYS A 110 -49.17 -6.57 -0.40
CA CYS A 110 -49.17 -5.12 -0.40
C CYS A 110 -50.36 -4.55 0.36
N GLU A 111 -50.09 -3.50 1.13
CA GLU A 111 -51.07 -2.84 1.97
C GLU A 111 -50.94 -1.33 1.80
N LYS A 112 -52.05 -0.62 2.04
CA LYS A 112 -52.03 0.83 2.13
C LYS A 112 -51.27 1.25 3.40
N PRO A 113 -50.45 2.32 3.35
CA PRO A 113 -49.80 2.85 4.54
C PRO A 113 -50.81 3.17 5.65
N SER A 114 -50.50 2.77 6.89
CA SER A 114 -51.30 3.03 8.09
C SER A 114 -51.49 4.53 8.36
N ASN A 115 -50.44 5.32 8.12
CA ASN A 115 -50.48 6.78 8.12
C ASN A 115 -50.02 7.33 6.78
N LEU A 116 -50.99 7.64 5.91
CA LEU A 116 -50.72 8.13 4.57
C LEU A 116 -50.13 9.56 4.56
N GLU A 117 -50.53 10.42 5.49
CA GLU A 117 -50.04 11.80 5.57
C GLU A 117 -48.54 11.84 5.92
N GLU A 118 -48.15 11.10 6.94
CA GLU A 118 -46.75 11.00 7.36
C GLU A 118 -45.88 10.34 6.28
N PHE A 119 -46.39 9.26 5.68
CA PHE A 119 -45.70 8.57 4.59
C PHE A 119 -45.46 9.51 3.40
N CYS A 120 -46.48 10.25 2.96
CA CYS A 120 -46.36 11.17 1.83
C CYS A 120 -45.50 12.40 2.13
N LYS A 121 -45.46 12.86 3.39
CA LYS A 121 -44.55 13.94 3.81
C LYS A 121 -43.08 13.52 3.68
N LYS A 122 -42.77 12.26 4.03
CA LYS A 122 -41.41 11.73 3.96
C LYS A 122 -41.02 11.26 2.56
N TYR A 123 -41.98 10.70 1.82
CA TYR A 123 -41.76 10.12 0.50
C TYR A 123 -42.72 10.70 -0.56
N PRO A 124 -42.59 12.00 -0.89
CA PRO A 124 -43.53 12.69 -1.78
C PRO A 124 -43.56 12.10 -3.20
N PHE A 125 -42.48 11.42 -3.62
CA PHE A 125 -42.40 10.76 -4.92
C PHE A 125 -43.47 9.68 -5.12
N TYR A 126 -43.80 8.90 -4.08
CA TYR A 126 -44.78 7.82 -4.13
C TYR A 126 -46.23 8.31 -4.06
N CYS A 127 -46.43 9.58 -3.69
CA CYS A 127 -47.74 10.18 -3.50
C CYS A 127 -48.11 11.19 -4.59
N LYS A 128 -47.40 11.15 -5.74
CA LYS A 128 -47.75 11.99 -6.89
C LYS A 128 -49.02 11.45 -7.55
N GLY A 129 -50.11 12.23 -7.50
CA GLY A 129 -51.39 11.90 -8.14
C GLY A 129 -52.44 11.38 -7.16
N ASN A 130 -53.25 10.41 -7.58
CA ASN A 130 -54.33 9.86 -6.76
C ASN A 130 -53.79 8.87 -5.70
N THR A 131 -53.56 9.36 -4.48
CA THR A 131 -52.99 8.61 -3.35
C THR A 131 -53.91 7.52 -2.78
N SER A 132 -55.17 7.47 -3.20
CA SER A 132 -56.14 6.49 -2.68
C SER A 132 -55.80 5.04 -3.05
N MET A 133 -55.04 4.83 -4.12
CA MET A 133 -54.63 3.50 -4.64
C MET A 133 -53.15 3.16 -4.37
N SER A 134 -52.41 4.01 -3.66
CA SER A 134 -51.00 3.75 -3.37
C SER A 134 -50.85 2.59 -2.37
N MET A 135 -50.44 1.43 -2.87
CA MET A 135 -50.08 0.27 -2.06
C MET A 135 -48.56 0.13 -1.99
N ILE A 136 -48.06 -0.32 -0.84
CA ILE A 136 -46.65 -0.62 -0.64
C ILE A 136 -46.49 -2.02 -0.02
N PRO A 137 -45.33 -2.68 -0.20
CA PRO A 137 -45.09 -3.98 0.40
C PRO A 137 -45.18 -3.93 1.93
N MET A 138 -45.62 -5.04 2.52
CA MET A 138 -45.78 -5.25 3.97
C MET A 138 -44.42 -5.36 4.71
N MET A 139 -43.70 -4.24 4.81
CA MET A 139 -42.33 -4.15 5.36
C MET A 139 -42.27 -3.75 6.85
N GLY A 140 -43.40 -3.44 7.49
CA GLY A 140 -43.45 -3.20 8.95
C GLY A 140 -43.28 -1.74 9.42
N TYR A 141 -42.80 -0.82 8.57
CA TYR A 141 -42.60 0.59 8.97
C TYR A 141 -43.88 1.42 8.87
N TYR A 142 -44.59 1.28 7.76
CA TYR A 142 -45.84 2.00 7.46
C TYR A 142 -46.99 1.03 7.16
N THR A 143 -46.73 -0.27 7.19
CA THR A 143 -47.67 -1.36 6.89
C THR A 143 -47.47 -2.46 7.91
N ASN A 144 -48.38 -3.43 7.97
CA ASN A 144 -48.14 -4.61 8.77
C ASN A 144 -46.90 -5.36 8.25
N TYR A 145 -46.11 -5.95 9.14
CA TYR A 145 -44.93 -6.72 8.74
C TYR A 145 -45.35 -8.11 8.24
N SER A 146 -44.81 -8.51 7.09
CA SER A 146 -44.97 -9.86 6.54
C SER A 146 -43.61 -10.46 6.21
N LYS A 147 -43.28 -11.58 6.87
CA LYS A 147 -42.04 -12.33 6.58
C LYS A 147 -41.93 -12.77 5.12
N LYS A 148 -43.08 -13.05 4.46
CA LYS A 148 -43.12 -13.44 3.04
C LYS A 148 -42.61 -12.35 2.11
N VAL A 149 -42.86 -11.08 2.43
CA VAL A 149 -42.37 -9.94 1.65
C VAL A 149 -40.85 -9.91 1.65
N GLU A 150 -40.23 -10.16 2.81
CA GLU A 150 -38.77 -10.21 2.95
C GLU A 150 -38.16 -11.35 2.12
N GLU A 151 -38.71 -12.57 2.24
CA GLU A 151 -38.24 -13.75 1.51
C GLU A 151 -38.36 -13.57 -0.02
N ILE A 152 -39.49 -13.04 -0.50
CA ILE A 152 -39.70 -12.80 -1.92
C ILE A 152 -38.82 -11.67 -2.42
N SER A 153 -38.68 -10.58 -1.65
CA SER A 153 -37.80 -9.47 -2.02
C SER A 153 -36.35 -9.97 -2.17
N GLN A 154 -35.87 -10.81 -1.25
CA GLN A 154 -34.55 -11.44 -1.36
C GLN A 154 -34.41 -12.30 -2.62
N ARG A 155 -35.45 -13.05 -3.03
CA ARG A 155 -35.41 -13.81 -4.29
C ARG A 155 -35.28 -12.90 -5.52
N TYR A 156 -36.00 -11.78 -5.57
CA TYR A 156 -35.83 -10.81 -6.67
C TYR A 156 -34.41 -10.24 -6.74
N LEU A 157 -33.77 -10.02 -5.58
CA LEU A 157 -32.36 -9.59 -5.53
C LEU A 157 -31.44 -10.64 -6.13
N LEU A 158 -31.61 -11.91 -5.74
CA LEU A 158 -30.73 -13.00 -6.15
C LEU A 158 -30.93 -13.39 -7.62
N ASN A 159 -32.18 -13.39 -8.11
CA ASN A 159 -32.48 -13.72 -9.52
C ASN A 159 -32.17 -12.56 -10.48
N GLY A 160 -32.15 -11.32 -9.98
CA GLY A 160 -31.79 -10.14 -10.79
C GLY A 160 -30.28 -9.91 -10.90
N SER A 161 -29.48 -10.54 -10.03
CA SER A 161 -28.03 -10.57 -10.19
C SER A 161 -27.71 -11.48 -11.36
N LEU A 162 -27.27 -10.89 -12.47
CA LEU A 162 -26.70 -11.58 -13.64
C LEU A 162 -25.32 -12.16 -13.32
N ASP A 163 -25.08 -12.55 -12.07
CA ASP A 163 -23.99 -13.44 -11.68
C ASP A 163 -24.39 -14.86 -12.10
N ASP A 164 -24.57 -15.04 -13.41
CA ASP A 164 -24.50 -16.35 -14.01
C ASP A 164 -23.03 -16.79 -13.90
N PRO A 165 -22.69 -17.78 -13.08
CA PRO A 165 -21.31 -18.24 -12.94
C PRO A 165 -20.71 -18.70 -14.29
N ASP A 166 -21.54 -19.04 -15.28
CA ASP A 166 -21.11 -19.44 -16.62
C ASP A 166 -20.60 -18.27 -17.48
N LEU A 167 -20.90 -17.02 -17.12
CA LEU A 167 -20.40 -15.84 -17.84
C LEU A 167 -18.91 -15.58 -17.58
N PHE A 168 -18.39 -15.98 -16.41
CA PHE A 168 -16.96 -15.89 -16.08
C PHE A 168 -16.12 -17.03 -16.68
N GLU A 169 -16.75 -18.12 -17.11
CA GLU A 169 -16.04 -19.23 -17.76
C GLU A 169 -15.74 -18.93 -19.24
N LYS A 170 -16.56 -18.09 -19.88
CA LYS A 170 -16.41 -17.72 -21.30
C LYS A 170 -15.23 -16.80 -21.58
N ASP A 171 -14.84 -15.96 -20.62
CA ASP A 171 -13.69 -15.05 -20.77
C ASP A 171 -12.32 -15.75 -20.58
N ARG A 172 -12.29 -17.02 -20.13
CA ARG A 172 -11.04 -17.80 -20.04
C ARG A 172 -10.60 -18.45 -21.35
N TYR A 173 -11.37 -18.38 -22.42
CA TYR A 173 -11.00 -18.97 -23.73
C TYR A 173 -10.41 -17.97 -24.74
N GLY A 174 -10.24 -16.69 -24.36
CA GLY A 174 -9.78 -15.62 -25.26
C GLY A 174 -8.29 -15.27 -25.21
N SER A 175 -7.47 -15.92 -24.38
CA SER A 175 -6.08 -15.48 -24.10
C SER A 175 -4.97 -16.29 -24.75
N ASN A 176 -5.24 -17.01 -25.85
CA ASN A 176 -4.23 -17.75 -26.62
C ASN A 176 -4.13 -17.25 -28.07
N LEU A 177 -3.88 -15.96 -28.27
CA LEU A 177 -3.65 -15.40 -29.59
C LEU A 177 -2.61 -14.28 -29.56
N TYR A 178 -1.41 -14.60 -29.06
CA TYR A 178 -0.15 -13.96 -29.44
C TYR A 178 0.99 -14.97 -29.24
N GLU A 179 1.17 -15.83 -30.24
CA GLU A 179 2.40 -16.58 -30.45
C GLU A 179 2.80 -16.31 -31.91
N GLU A 180 3.66 -15.30 -32.10
CA GLU A 180 4.72 -15.17 -33.12
C GLU A 180 5.55 -13.92 -32.86
#